data_AF-A0A9D2DXE0-F1
#
_entry.id   AF-A0A9D2DXE0-F1
#
_cell.length_a   1.000
_cell.length_b   1.000
_cell.length_c   1.000
_cell.angle_alpha   90.00
_cell.angle_beta   90.00
_cell.angle_gamma   90.00
#
_symmetry.space_group_name_H-M   'P 1'
#
loop_
_entity.id
_entity.type
_entity.pdbx_description
1 polymer ?
#
loop_
_entity_poly.entity_id
_entity_poly.type
_entity_poly.pdbx_seq_one_letter_code
_entity_poly.pdbx_strand_id
1 'polypeptide(L)'
;MKNGKKWLAFVAACMSLVATVLVAGCTQEQQYAASVGNFYSLEEAYENGWLTRDDILSIAYYYNQGAEGNEALMGESYAPEPTAPEMLDEERANQIKRTYLNDVIAMPEGTFEHVIIRAYYGTYHENIVIHITDDYHGYDYVSEPEYEIGGVRFYDYVGALLRVWRADATD
;
A
#
# COMPACT_ATOMS: atom_id res chain seq x y z
N MET A 1 -4.67 63.24 20.20
CA MET A 1 -4.93 61.78 20.34
C MET A 1 -5.85 61.29 19.21
N LYS A 2 -5.34 61.03 17.99
CA LYS A 2 -6.14 60.42 16.90
C LYS A 2 -5.47 59.20 16.23
N ASN A 3 -4.26 58.84 16.64
CA ASN A 3 -3.44 57.83 15.95
C ASN A 3 -3.43 56.44 16.65
N GLY A 4 -3.90 56.33 17.90
CA GLY A 4 -3.87 55.07 18.65
C GLY A 4 -4.83 53.99 18.13
N LYS A 5 -6.01 54.38 17.65
CA LYS A 5 -7.02 53.42 17.12
C LYS A 5 -6.60 52.80 15.78
N LYS A 6 -5.84 53.53 14.96
CA LYS A 6 -5.33 53.01 13.67
C LYS A 6 -4.18 52.02 13.88
N TRP A 7 -3.36 52.22 14.90
CA TRP A 7 -2.26 51.32 15.27
C TRP A 7 -2.75 50.01 15.90
N LEU A 8 -3.76 50.07 16.78
CA LEU A 8 -4.41 48.89 17.37
C LEU A 8 -5.13 48.02 16.33
N ALA A 9 -5.78 48.63 15.33
CA ALA A 9 -6.39 47.90 14.22
C ALA A 9 -5.36 47.20 13.31
N PHE A 10 -4.19 47.83 13.10
CA PHE A 10 -3.12 47.26 12.28
C PHE A 10 -2.43 46.06 12.97
N VAL A 11 -2.19 46.14 14.28
CA VAL A 11 -1.61 45.03 15.06
C VAL A 11 -2.57 43.85 15.19
N ALA A 12 -3.88 44.11 15.34
CA ALA A 12 -4.90 43.06 15.38
C ALA A 12 -5.07 42.36 14.01
N ALA A 13 -4.95 43.10 12.90
CA ALA A 13 -4.99 42.54 11.54
C ALA A 13 -3.75 41.66 11.24
N CYS A 14 -2.56 42.03 11.74
CA CYS A 14 -1.37 41.19 11.61
C CYS A 14 -1.42 39.93 12.48
N MET A 15 -1.98 39.98 13.69
CA MET A 15 -2.14 38.77 14.53
C MET A 15 -3.21 37.79 14.02
N SER A 16 -4.24 38.28 13.32
CA SER A 16 -5.26 37.42 12.70
C SER A 16 -4.80 36.79 11.39
N LEU A 17 -3.85 37.42 10.66
CA LEU A 17 -3.22 36.83 9.47
C LEU A 17 -2.19 35.73 9.81
N VAL A 18 -1.57 35.79 11.00
CA VAL A 18 -0.62 34.76 11.47
C VAL A 18 -1.36 33.49 11.94
N ALA A 19 -2.58 33.62 12.45
CA ALA A 19 -3.39 32.48 12.89
C ALA A 19 -3.92 31.62 11.72
N THR A 20 -4.14 32.20 10.54
CA THR A 20 -4.62 31.45 9.36
C THR A 20 -3.51 30.72 8.60
N VAL A 21 -2.24 31.10 8.79
CA VAL A 21 -1.09 30.39 8.17
C VAL A 21 -0.73 29.11 8.92
N LEU A 22 -1.10 28.98 10.20
CA LEU A 22 -0.78 27.80 11.01
C LEU A 22 -1.66 26.56 10.73
N VAL A 23 -2.74 26.69 9.94
CA VAL A 23 -3.66 25.57 9.64
C VAL A 23 -3.42 24.99 8.24
N ALA A 24 -2.55 25.60 7.43
CA ALA A 24 -2.24 25.12 6.07
C ALA A 24 -1.15 24.03 6.02
N GLY A 25 -0.68 23.58 7.19
CA GLY A 25 0.44 22.64 7.32
C GLY A 25 0.06 21.24 7.80
N CYS A 26 -1.22 20.83 7.74
CA CYS A 26 -1.53 19.41 7.92
C CYS A 26 -0.88 18.64 6.78
N THR A 27 0.17 17.88 7.09
CA THR A 27 0.83 17.05 6.08
C THR A 27 -0.16 15.98 5.59
N GLN A 28 -0.05 15.59 4.32
CA GLN A 28 -0.88 14.54 3.71
C GLN A 28 -0.88 13.22 4.50
N GLU A 29 0.09 13.03 5.39
CA GLU A 29 0.27 11.86 6.22
C GLU A 29 -0.54 11.90 7.52
N GLN A 30 -0.83 13.11 8.04
CA GLN A 30 -1.58 13.30 9.28
C GLN A 30 -3.07 12.92 9.14
N GLN A 31 -3.63 13.02 7.94
CA GLN A 31 -5.00 12.55 7.66
C GLN A 31 -5.14 11.02 7.76
N TYR A 32 -4.04 10.27 7.69
CA TYR A 32 -4.02 8.82 7.86
C TYR A 32 -3.41 8.44 9.21
N ALA A 33 -3.77 9.09 10.31
CA ALA A 33 -3.14 8.76 11.60
C ALA A 33 -3.38 7.30 12.06
N ALA A 34 -4.53 6.73 11.69
CA ALA A 34 -4.89 5.35 12.01
C ALA A 34 -4.72 4.42 10.79
N SER A 35 -4.35 3.17 11.06
CA SER A 35 -4.45 2.09 10.08
C SER A 35 -5.93 1.79 9.82
N VAL A 36 -6.30 1.55 8.56
CA VAL A 36 -7.69 1.26 8.13
C VAL A 36 -7.78 -0.10 7.42
N GLY A 37 -6.80 -0.96 7.68
CA GLY A 37 -6.69 -2.27 7.06
C GLY A 37 -5.52 -3.05 7.65
N ASN A 38 -5.31 -4.24 7.11
CA ASN A 38 -4.33 -5.19 7.59
C ASN A 38 -3.59 -5.87 6.44
N PHE A 39 -2.35 -6.29 6.72
CA PHE A 39 -1.57 -7.10 5.80
C PHE A 39 -1.66 -8.58 6.12
N TYR A 40 -1.71 -9.37 5.06
CA TYR A 40 -1.70 -10.82 5.08
C TYR A 40 -0.70 -11.32 4.04
N SER A 41 -0.19 -12.53 4.23
CA SER A 41 0.52 -13.24 3.18
C SER A 41 -0.45 -13.68 2.07
N LEU A 42 0.12 -14.00 0.91
CA LEU A 42 -0.64 -14.53 -0.21
C LEU A 42 -1.27 -15.90 0.11
N GLU A 43 -0.56 -16.72 0.88
CA GLU A 43 -1.03 -18.02 1.34
C GLU A 43 -2.19 -17.89 2.32
N GLU A 44 -2.08 -17.02 3.34
CA GLU A 44 -3.20 -16.78 4.28
C GLU A 44 -4.45 -16.31 3.54
N ALA A 45 -4.33 -15.40 2.58
CA ALA A 45 -5.48 -14.91 1.81
C ALA A 45 -6.12 -16.03 0.96
N TYR A 46 -5.32 -16.93 0.40
CA TYR A 46 -5.80 -18.11 -0.32
C TYR A 46 -6.49 -19.11 0.61
N GLU A 47 -5.85 -19.47 1.73
CA GLU A 47 -6.38 -20.44 2.70
C GLU A 47 -7.69 -19.97 3.35
N ASN A 48 -7.84 -18.66 3.56
CA ASN A 48 -9.08 -18.06 4.06
C ASN A 48 -10.16 -17.90 2.97
N GLY A 49 -9.86 -18.26 1.71
CA GLY A 49 -10.78 -18.16 0.59
C GLY A 49 -11.07 -16.72 0.15
N TRP A 50 -10.24 -15.75 0.52
CA TRP A 50 -10.33 -14.37 0.05
C TRP A 50 -9.76 -14.23 -1.36
N LEU A 51 -8.78 -15.08 -1.70
CA LEU A 51 -8.28 -15.27 -3.05
C LEU A 51 -8.61 -16.67 -3.53
N THR A 52 -9.11 -16.75 -4.77
CA THR A 52 -9.37 -18.01 -5.47
C THR A 52 -8.09 -18.51 -6.13
N ARG A 53 -8.10 -19.77 -6.59
CA ARG A 53 -6.97 -20.33 -7.34
C ARG A 53 -6.71 -19.56 -8.65
N ASP A 54 -7.76 -19.06 -9.29
CA ASP A 54 -7.62 -18.28 -10.54
C ASP A 54 -7.01 -16.90 -10.26
N ASP A 55 -7.31 -16.29 -9.11
CA ASP A 55 -6.63 -15.08 -8.64
C ASP A 55 -5.14 -15.35 -8.44
N ILE A 56 -4.79 -16.43 -7.73
CA ILE A 56 -3.38 -16.83 -7.51
C ILE A 56 -2.66 -17.06 -8.85
N LEU A 57 -3.34 -17.67 -9.83
CA LEU A 57 -2.78 -17.89 -11.17
C LEU A 57 -2.52 -16.56 -11.90
N SER A 58 -3.46 -15.61 -11.83
CA SER A 58 -3.30 -14.27 -12.40
C SER A 58 -2.13 -13.50 -11.75
N ILE A 59 -2.05 -13.54 -10.42
CA ILE A 59 -0.97 -12.91 -9.64
C ILE A 59 0.39 -13.52 -10.02
N ALA A 60 0.47 -14.85 -10.10
CA ALA A 60 1.70 -15.55 -10.49
C ALA A 60 2.17 -15.16 -11.90
N TYR A 61 1.24 -14.98 -12.85
CA TYR A 61 1.57 -14.53 -14.20
C TYR A 61 2.28 -13.18 -14.18
N TYR A 62 1.74 -12.20 -13.45
CA TYR A 62 2.36 -10.88 -13.34
C TYR A 62 3.66 -10.90 -12.52
N TYR A 63 3.72 -11.71 -11.46
CA TYR A 63 4.89 -11.85 -10.60
C TYR A 63 6.08 -12.49 -11.34
N ASN A 64 5.86 -13.61 -12.02
CA ASN A 64 6.88 -14.31 -12.80
C ASN A 64 7.15 -13.64 -14.17
N GLN A 65 6.44 -12.57 -14.52
CA GLN A 65 6.51 -11.89 -15.81
C GLN A 65 6.15 -12.81 -17.00
N GLY A 66 5.23 -13.74 -16.79
CA GLY A 66 4.77 -14.69 -17.79
C GLY A 66 4.30 -16.01 -17.18
N ALA A 67 4.17 -17.02 -18.03
CA ALA A 67 3.67 -18.34 -17.65
C ALA A 67 4.73 -19.30 -17.09
N GLU A 68 5.95 -18.82 -16.82
CA GLU A 68 7.06 -19.67 -16.39
C GLU A 68 6.69 -20.50 -15.15
N GLY A 69 6.94 -21.81 -15.24
CA GLY A 69 6.63 -22.81 -14.21
C GLY A 69 5.14 -23.14 -14.06
N ASN A 70 4.26 -22.44 -14.79
CA ASN A 70 2.82 -22.62 -14.78
C ASN A 70 2.25 -22.89 -16.18
N GLU A 71 3.08 -23.29 -17.15
CA GLU A 71 2.70 -23.44 -18.56
C GLU A 71 1.59 -24.47 -18.74
N ALA A 72 1.61 -25.54 -17.94
CA ALA A 72 0.57 -26.57 -17.95
C ALA A 72 -0.78 -26.05 -17.43
N LEU A 73 -0.78 -25.01 -16.59
CA LEU A 73 -1.97 -24.39 -16.02
C LEU A 73 -2.50 -23.24 -16.89
N MET A 74 -1.60 -22.48 -17.49
CA MET A 74 -1.94 -21.29 -18.27
C MET A 74 -2.20 -21.66 -19.74
N GLY A 75 -1.38 -22.50 -20.35
CA GLY A 75 -1.49 -22.83 -21.78
C GLY A 75 -1.25 -21.60 -22.69
N GLU A 76 -1.27 -21.82 -24.01
CA GLU A 76 -0.93 -20.76 -24.99
C GLU A 76 -1.97 -19.63 -25.07
N SER A 77 -3.22 -19.92 -24.70
CA SER A 77 -4.34 -18.96 -24.77
C SER A 77 -4.66 -18.31 -23.43
N TYR A 78 -3.82 -18.48 -22.40
CA TYR A 78 -4.03 -17.82 -21.13
C TYR A 78 -4.03 -16.31 -21.32
N ALA A 79 -5.01 -15.66 -20.70
CA ALA A 79 -4.96 -14.25 -20.43
C ALA A 79 -5.25 -14.08 -18.94
N PRO A 80 -4.32 -13.52 -18.13
CA PRO A 80 -4.63 -13.21 -16.75
C PRO A 80 -5.81 -12.23 -16.72
N GLU A 81 -6.62 -12.29 -15.66
CA GLU A 81 -7.66 -11.28 -15.46
C GLU A 81 -7.02 -9.89 -15.39
N PRO A 82 -7.49 -8.91 -16.17
CA PRO A 82 -6.94 -7.56 -16.12
C PRO A 82 -7.07 -6.97 -14.72
N THR A 83 -5.98 -6.43 -14.20
CA THR A 83 -6.00 -5.71 -12.94
C THR A 83 -6.88 -4.47 -13.08
N ALA A 84 -7.99 -4.42 -12.36
CA ALA A 84 -8.89 -3.27 -12.31
C ALA A 84 -8.99 -2.74 -10.87
N PRO A 85 -8.60 -1.48 -10.60
CA PRO A 85 -7.98 -0.52 -11.52
C PRO A 85 -6.58 -0.98 -11.97
N GLU A 86 -6.07 -0.44 -13.09
CA GLU A 86 -4.72 -0.75 -13.62
C GLU A 86 -3.61 -0.22 -12.71
N MET A 87 -3.88 0.88 -12.01
CA MET A 87 -2.98 1.48 -11.04
C MET A 87 -3.73 1.73 -9.74
N LEU A 88 -2.99 1.61 -8.64
CA LEU A 88 -3.45 2.00 -7.33
C LEU A 88 -3.61 3.53 -7.28
N ASP A 89 -4.77 4.01 -6.83
CA ASP A 89 -4.95 5.44 -6.59
C ASP A 89 -4.13 5.93 -5.38
N GLU A 90 -3.87 7.23 -5.34
CA GLU A 90 -3.01 7.84 -4.32
C GLU A 90 -3.59 7.71 -2.91
N GLU A 91 -4.91 7.78 -2.76
CA GLU A 91 -5.57 7.65 -1.45
C GLU A 91 -5.34 6.26 -0.88
N ARG A 92 -5.58 5.23 -1.68
CA ARG A 92 -5.40 3.83 -1.29
C ARG A 92 -3.92 3.51 -1.05
N ALA A 93 -3.03 4.02 -1.90
CA ALA A 93 -1.59 3.91 -1.69
C ALA A 93 -1.17 4.48 -0.33
N ASN A 94 -1.70 5.65 0.05
CA ASN A 94 -1.40 6.26 1.34
C ASN A 94 -1.94 5.46 2.54
N GLN A 95 -3.15 4.90 2.44
CA GLN A 95 -3.71 4.00 3.47
C GLN A 95 -2.83 2.76 3.67
N ILE A 96 -2.38 2.15 2.57
CA ILE A 96 -1.48 1.00 2.57
C ILE A 96 -0.13 1.37 3.20
N LYS A 97 0.47 2.50 2.81
CA LYS A 97 1.74 2.98 3.38
C LYS A 97 1.62 3.25 4.87
N ARG A 98 0.50 3.82 5.32
CA ARG A 98 0.23 3.99 6.75
C ARG A 98 0.16 2.66 7.48
N THR A 99 -0.57 1.69 6.93
CA THR A 99 -0.65 0.33 7.49
C THR A 99 0.74 -0.27 7.63
N TYR A 100 1.60 -0.10 6.61
CA TYR A 100 2.96 -0.63 6.62
C TYR A 100 3.82 0.00 7.72
N LEU A 101 3.79 1.34 7.82
CA LEU A 101 4.49 2.09 8.85
C LEU A 101 4.08 1.66 10.25
N ASN A 102 2.77 1.57 10.50
CA ASN A 102 2.24 1.27 11.82
C ASN A 102 2.48 -0.19 12.21
N ASP A 103 2.17 -1.12 11.30
CA ASP A 103 1.93 -2.52 11.67
C ASP A 103 3.07 -3.45 11.24
N VAL A 104 3.83 -3.08 10.21
CA VAL A 104 4.94 -3.92 9.71
C VAL A 104 6.27 -3.48 10.32
N ILE A 105 6.56 -2.17 10.30
CA ILE A 105 7.86 -1.65 10.76
C ILE A 105 7.79 -0.84 12.07
N ALA A 106 6.61 -0.76 12.69
CA ALA A 106 6.37 -0.12 13.99
C ALA A 106 6.91 1.32 14.08
N MET A 107 6.78 2.09 13.00
CA MET A 107 7.23 3.47 12.86
C MET A 107 6.06 4.42 12.50
N PRO A 108 5.14 4.68 13.44
CA PRO A 108 3.94 5.49 13.16
C PRO A 108 4.23 6.95 12.81
N GLU A 109 5.39 7.48 13.22
CA GLU A 109 5.84 8.84 12.88
C GLU A 109 6.63 8.90 11.57
N GLY A 110 6.82 7.76 10.89
CA GLY A 110 7.52 7.72 9.61
C GLY A 110 6.68 8.33 8.49
N THR A 111 7.39 8.82 7.47
CA THR A 111 6.83 9.42 6.26
C THR A 111 6.60 8.38 5.15
N PHE A 112 5.67 8.68 4.25
CA PHE A 112 5.32 7.89 3.07
C PHE A 112 6.38 7.95 1.96
N GLU A 113 7.28 8.93 2.00
CA GLU A 113 8.42 9.06 1.07
C GLU A 113 9.34 7.85 1.15
N HIS A 114 9.53 7.34 2.37
CA HIS A 114 10.40 6.22 2.70
C HIS A 114 9.72 4.84 2.54
N VAL A 115 8.42 4.81 2.18
CA VAL A 115 7.68 3.57 1.91
C VAL A 115 7.43 3.42 0.42
N ILE A 116 7.93 2.33 -0.15
CA ILE A 116 8.03 2.09 -1.58
C ILE A 116 7.14 0.91 -1.95
N ILE A 117 6.03 1.19 -2.65
CA ILE A 117 5.25 0.18 -3.37
C ILE A 117 5.93 0.00 -4.74
N ARG A 118 6.66 -1.10 -4.92
CA ARG A 118 7.44 -1.38 -6.15
C ARG A 118 6.58 -1.94 -7.28
N ALA A 119 5.56 -2.70 -6.93
CA ALA A 119 4.65 -3.30 -7.89
C ALA A 119 3.24 -3.43 -7.28
N TYR A 120 2.24 -3.32 -8.14
CA TYR A 120 0.85 -3.60 -7.84
C TYR A 120 0.41 -4.70 -8.79
N TYR A 121 -0.03 -5.83 -8.23
CA TYR A 121 -0.39 -7.03 -8.99
C TYR A 121 -1.88 -7.16 -9.21
N GLY A 122 -2.69 -6.23 -8.68
CA GLY A 122 -4.13 -6.21 -8.89
C GLY A 122 -4.95 -6.10 -7.61
N THR A 123 -6.24 -5.90 -7.81
CA THR A 123 -7.26 -5.93 -6.75
C THR A 123 -8.21 -7.08 -7.05
N TYR A 124 -8.32 -8.02 -6.12
CA TYR A 124 -9.07 -9.26 -6.26
C TYR A 124 -10.00 -9.43 -5.07
N HIS A 125 -11.32 -9.38 -5.28
CA HIS A 125 -12.29 -9.50 -4.19
C HIS A 125 -12.00 -8.53 -3.02
N GLU A 126 -11.69 -7.26 -3.33
CA GLU A 126 -11.30 -6.21 -2.36
C GLU A 126 -9.92 -6.38 -1.70
N ASN A 127 -9.16 -7.42 -2.07
CA ASN A 127 -7.79 -7.64 -1.64
C ASN A 127 -6.80 -7.02 -2.63
N ILE A 128 -5.92 -6.16 -2.13
CA ILE A 128 -4.91 -5.46 -2.93
C ILE A 128 -3.57 -6.17 -2.80
N VAL A 129 -3.04 -6.67 -3.91
CA VAL A 129 -1.79 -7.44 -3.90
C VAL A 129 -0.65 -6.57 -4.38
N ILE A 130 0.37 -6.38 -3.54
CA ILE A 130 1.46 -5.44 -3.78
C ILE A 130 2.82 -5.99 -3.37
N HIS A 131 3.86 -5.50 -4.01
CA HIS A 131 5.23 -5.62 -3.55
C HIS A 131 5.62 -4.32 -2.81
N ILE A 132 5.87 -4.37 -1.51
CA ILE A 132 6.13 -3.19 -0.67
C ILE A 132 7.38 -3.37 0.20
N THR A 133 8.14 -2.28 0.39
CA THR A 133 9.34 -2.21 1.25
C THR A 133 9.50 -0.78 1.76
N ASP A 134 10.49 -0.56 2.62
CA ASP A 134 10.98 0.75 3.01
C ASP A 134 12.50 0.91 2.81
N ASP A 135 12.99 2.13 2.98
CA ASP A 135 14.42 2.47 3.08
C ASP A 135 14.84 2.90 4.51
N TYR A 136 13.97 2.74 5.52
CA TYR A 136 14.35 2.92 6.93
C TYR A 136 15.28 1.81 7.41
N HIS A 137 15.14 0.61 6.86
CA HIS A 137 15.88 -0.57 7.27
C HIS A 137 16.67 -1.20 6.13
N GLY A 138 17.83 -1.76 6.48
CA GLY A 138 18.52 -2.73 5.64
C GLY A 138 18.00 -4.13 5.92
N TYR A 139 17.43 -4.78 4.92
CA TYR A 139 16.88 -6.13 5.04
C TYR A 139 17.81 -7.17 4.41
N ASP A 140 17.95 -8.30 5.09
CA ASP A 140 18.48 -9.54 4.53
C ASP A 140 17.28 -10.48 4.30
N TYR A 141 16.65 -10.34 3.12
CA TYR A 141 15.42 -11.05 2.81
C TYR A 141 15.67 -12.54 2.58
N VAL A 142 14.78 -13.36 3.13
CA VAL A 142 14.69 -14.78 2.74
C VAL A 142 13.99 -14.85 1.40
N SER A 143 14.72 -15.26 0.37
CA SER A 143 14.18 -15.58 -0.94
C SER A 143 14.08 -17.09 -1.10
N GLU A 144 12.90 -17.54 -1.49
CA GLU A 144 12.62 -18.94 -1.81
C GLU A 144 12.72 -19.11 -3.32
N PRO A 145 13.65 -19.93 -3.84
CA PRO A 145 13.81 -20.10 -5.28
C PRO A 145 12.51 -20.53 -5.98
N GLU A 146 11.70 -21.35 -5.31
CA GLU A 146 10.38 -21.78 -5.79
C GLU A 146 9.45 -21.87 -4.57
N TYR A 147 8.29 -21.22 -4.65
CA TYR A 147 7.20 -21.28 -3.68
C TYR A 147 5.90 -21.68 -4.37
N GLU A 148 5.11 -22.54 -3.75
CA GLU A 148 3.86 -23.05 -4.35
C GLU A 148 2.65 -22.73 -3.47
N ILE A 149 1.63 -22.08 -4.04
CA ILE A 149 0.36 -21.76 -3.38
C ILE A 149 -0.77 -22.33 -4.24
N GLY A 150 -1.58 -23.23 -3.68
CA GLY A 150 -2.71 -23.82 -4.43
C GLY A 150 -2.30 -24.55 -5.72
N GLY A 151 -1.07 -25.08 -5.78
CA GLY A 151 -0.51 -25.72 -6.98
C GLY A 151 -0.05 -24.73 -8.06
N VAL A 152 0.14 -23.45 -7.73
CA VAL A 152 0.66 -22.40 -8.62
C VAL A 152 2.03 -21.95 -8.11
N ARG A 153 3.01 -21.85 -9.02
CA ARG A 153 4.42 -21.60 -8.68
C ARG A 153 4.80 -20.13 -8.79
N PHE A 154 5.58 -19.67 -7.83
CA PHE A 154 6.23 -18.37 -7.77
C PHE A 154 7.75 -18.57 -7.69
N TYR A 155 8.52 -17.86 -8.52
CA TYR A 155 9.98 -17.94 -8.53
C TYR A 155 10.62 -16.75 -7.84
N ASP A 156 11.74 -16.96 -7.14
CA ASP A 156 12.39 -15.92 -6.34
C ASP A 156 11.39 -15.24 -5.38
N TYR A 157 10.59 -16.05 -4.69
CA TYR A 157 9.51 -15.61 -3.84
C TYR A 157 10.04 -15.00 -2.54
N VAL A 158 9.63 -13.77 -2.24
CA VAL A 158 9.95 -13.10 -0.99
C VAL A 158 8.66 -12.71 -0.27
N GLY A 159 8.20 -13.56 0.64
CA GLY A 159 6.94 -13.35 1.38
C GLY A 159 6.92 -12.08 2.24
N ALA A 160 8.09 -11.59 2.66
CA ALA A 160 8.18 -10.31 3.39
C ALA A 160 7.83 -9.08 2.52
N LEU A 161 7.96 -9.20 1.20
CA LEU A 161 7.77 -8.13 0.22
C LEU A 161 6.42 -8.22 -0.49
N LEU A 162 6.00 -9.43 -0.89
CA LEU A 162 4.73 -9.66 -1.55
C LEU A 162 3.61 -9.81 -0.51
N ARG A 163 2.72 -8.82 -0.44
CA ARG A 163 1.68 -8.74 0.59
C ARG A 163 0.31 -8.52 -0.01
N VAL A 164 -0.68 -9.05 0.70
CA VAL A 164 -2.10 -8.80 0.47
C VAL A 164 -2.57 -7.79 1.51
N TRP A 165 -3.02 -6.63 1.07
CA TRP A 165 -3.65 -5.63 1.93
C TRP A 165 -5.17 -5.70 1.78
N ARG A 166 -5.87 -5.67 2.91
CA ARG A 166 -7.33 -5.63 2.94
C ARG A 166 -7.78 -4.53 3.88
N ALA A 167 -8.71 -3.69 3.43
CA ALA A 167 -9.32 -2.69 4.29
C ALA A 167 -10.14 -3.39 5.38
N ASP A 168 -10.17 -2.81 6.57
CA ASP A 168 -11.11 -3.24 7.59
C ASP A 168 -12.53 -2.90 7.11
N ALA A 169 -13.48 -3.79 7.40
CA ALA A 169 -14.88 -3.47 7.15
C ALA A 169 -15.24 -2.23 7.96
N THR A 170 -15.61 -1.14 7.29
CA THR A 170 -16.25 -0.01 7.95
C THR A 170 -17.66 -0.44 8.32
N ASP A 171 -17.91 -0.65 9.61
CA ASP A 171 -19.25 -0.84 10.18
C ASP A 171 -20.23 0.31 9.83
#